data_AF-A0A2V8IQ41-F1
#
_entry.id   AF-A0A2V8IQ41-F1
#
_cell.length_a   1.000
_cell.length_b   1.000
_cell.length_c   1.000
_cell.angle_alpha   90.00
_cell.angle_beta   90.00
_cell.angle_gamma   90.00
#
_symmetry.space_group_name_H-M   'P 1'
#
loop_
_entity.id
_entity.type
_entity.pdbx_description
1 polymer ?
#
loop_
_entity_poly.entity_id
_entity_poly.type
_entity_poly.pdbx_seq_one_letter_code
_entity_poly.pdbx_strand_id
1 'polypeptide(L)'
;MLKRTVLGAFCVAAMLVGGMAQAQENATLVLRSGERVSGQLVDLGGVGYTVRVNGQDRQIPQNDVAVIDFTGGTMTNADWAKFTGTSQVVLKNGQTIDGQLYDIGGTTPLKLTLKTSTGDRELSSSDVARIVISKPENAVATTGSAATPSAGSSTKITVSGQQAWTSTGITVTKGQTLTFNTTGEVQLSGDTNDKASSAGSSTGRRAPRAAMPGELAGALIGKIGNGRPFGIGNQTSIVAPASGLLFLGVNDDAFGDNQGAFQVTITKQ
;
A
#
# COMPACT_ATOMS: atom_id res chain seq x y z
N MET A 1 -37.79 66.48 -14.05
CA MET A 1 -36.34 66.24 -14.24
C MET A 1 -35.63 66.48 -12.91
N LEU A 2 -35.21 65.44 -12.19
CA LEU A 2 -33.90 65.34 -11.55
C LEU A 2 -33.76 63.95 -10.91
N LYS A 3 -32.75 63.20 -11.36
CA LYS A 3 -32.34 61.90 -10.84
C LYS A 3 -31.55 62.10 -9.54
N ARG A 4 -31.83 61.32 -8.50
CA ARG A 4 -30.87 61.06 -7.41
C ARG A 4 -30.97 59.60 -6.96
N THR A 5 -30.05 58.82 -7.50
CA THR A 5 -29.73 57.45 -7.15
C THR A 5 -29.13 57.43 -5.74
N VAL A 6 -29.66 56.60 -4.83
CA VAL A 6 -29.02 56.31 -3.53
C VAL A 6 -28.52 54.88 -3.58
N LEU A 7 -27.19 54.73 -3.57
CA LEU A 7 -26.46 53.50 -3.33
C LEU A 7 -26.65 53.11 -1.85
N GLY A 8 -27.29 51.98 -1.58
CA GLY A 8 -27.32 51.34 -0.25
C GLY A 8 -26.36 50.16 -0.24
N ALA A 9 -25.31 50.25 0.57
CA ALA A 9 -24.23 49.28 0.68
C ALA A 9 -24.71 47.92 1.24
N PHE A 10 -24.43 46.84 0.50
CA PHE A 10 -24.51 45.46 1.00
C PHE A 10 -23.28 45.19 1.89
N CYS A 11 -23.46 45.22 3.21
CA CYS A 11 -22.51 44.61 4.13
C CYS A 11 -22.75 43.10 4.15
N VAL A 12 -22.08 42.36 3.26
CA VAL A 12 -21.94 40.91 3.39
C VAL A 12 -20.89 40.67 4.48
N ALA A 13 -21.36 40.44 5.70
CA ALA A 13 -20.53 39.83 6.72
C ALA A 13 -20.21 38.40 6.26
N ALA A 14 -19.04 38.22 5.64
CA ALA A 14 -18.48 36.90 5.39
C ALA A 14 -18.16 36.28 6.75
N MET A 15 -19.11 35.53 7.31
CA MET A 15 -18.80 34.56 8.34
C MET A 15 -17.91 33.50 7.71
N LEU A 16 -16.60 33.71 7.80
CA LEU A 16 -15.62 32.64 7.68
C LEU A 16 -15.88 31.68 8.85
N VAL A 17 -16.82 30.75 8.66
CA VAL A 17 -16.85 29.53 9.47
C VAL A 17 -15.59 28.77 9.08
N GLY A 18 -14.50 29.06 9.79
CA GLY A 18 -13.31 28.23 9.75
C GLY A 18 -13.76 26.83 10.09
N GLY A 19 -13.79 25.94 9.09
CA GLY A 19 -14.02 24.54 9.31
C GLY A 19 -12.96 24.06 10.27
N MET A 20 -13.36 23.79 11.51
CA MET A 20 -12.52 23.07 12.44
C MET A 20 -12.21 21.74 11.76
N ALA A 21 -10.95 21.55 11.35
CA ALA A 21 -10.47 20.25 10.92
C ALA A 21 -10.64 19.33 12.14
N GLN A 22 -11.75 18.61 12.18
CA GLN A 22 -11.95 17.53 13.14
C GLN A 22 -10.81 16.54 12.86
N ALA A 23 -9.91 16.38 13.82
CA ALA A 23 -9.02 15.22 13.80
C ALA A 23 -9.96 14.01 13.86
N GLN A 24 -10.00 13.24 12.79
CA GLN A 24 -10.71 11.97 12.68
C GLN A 24 -9.63 10.90 12.58
N GLU A 25 -9.75 9.80 13.32
CA GLU A 25 -8.69 8.78 13.43
C GLU A 25 -8.35 8.14 12.07
N ASN A 26 -7.06 8.07 11.74
CA ASN A 26 -6.60 7.43 10.51
C ASN A 26 -6.50 5.91 10.66
N ALA A 27 -6.90 5.18 9.62
CA ALA A 27 -6.71 3.73 9.52
C ALA A 27 -6.39 3.32 8.08
N THR A 28 -5.82 2.13 7.92
CA THR A 28 -5.74 1.44 6.63
C THR A 28 -6.66 0.22 6.62
N LEU A 29 -7.61 0.20 5.69
CA LEU A 29 -8.39 -0.98 5.36
C LEU A 29 -7.63 -1.80 4.33
N VAL A 30 -7.41 -3.08 4.63
CA VAL A 30 -6.93 -4.08 3.68
C VAL A 30 -8.14 -4.88 3.21
N LEU A 31 -8.40 -4.86 1.91
CA LEU A 31 -9.49 -5.60 1.32
C LEU A 31 -9.10 -7.07 1.14
N ARG A 32 -10.10 -7.95 0.96
CA ARG A 32 -9.91 -9.37 0.65
C ARG A 32 -9.14 -9.58 -0.65
N SER A 33 -9.28 -8.66 -1.59
CA SER A 33 -8.49 -8.58 -2.82
C SER A 33 -7.01 -8.23 -2.59
N GLY A 34 -6.66 -7.71 -1.41
CA GLY A 34 -5.35 -7.18 -1.08
C GLY A 34 -5.18 -5.68 -1.36
N GLU A 35 -6.16 -5.01 -1.99
CA GLU A 35 -6.17 -3.55 -2.12
C GLU A 35 -6.09 -2.89 -0.73
N ARG A 36 -5.40 -1.75 -0.63
CA ARG A 36 -5.29 -0.99 0.60
C ARG A 36 -5.90 0.39 0.44
N VAL A 37 -6.82 0.73 1.33
CA VAL A 37 -7.48 2.03 1.39
C VAL A 37 -7.08 2.71 2.69
N SER A 38 -6.29 3.79 2.60
CA SER A 38 -5.84 4.54 3.78
C SER A 38 -6.51 5.90 3.82
N GLY A 39 -7.02 6.29 4.99
CA GLY A 39 -7.71 7.54 5.20
C GLY A 39 -8.26 7.64 6.61
N GLN A 40 -9.12 8.62 6.84
CA GLN A 40 -9.81 8.75 8.11
C GLN A 40 -10.96 7.75 8.16
N LEU A 41 -11.00 6.88 9.16
CA LEU A 41 -12.12 5.97 9.36
C LEU A 41 -13.26 6.75 10.03
N VAL A 42 -14.41 6.80 9.38
CA VAL A 42 -15.50 7.69 9.79
C VAL A 42 -16.59 6.94 10.54
N ASP A 43 -17.11 5.87 9.94
CA ASP A 43 -18.31 5.19 10.40
C ASP A 43 -18.35 3.73 9.91
N LEU A 44 -19.15 2.91 10.58
CA LEU A 44 -19.61 1.60 10.13
C LEU A 44 -21.13 1.61 10.07
N GLY A 45 -21.66 1.84 8.88
CA GLY A 45 -23.09 1.80 8.61
C GLY A 45 -23.54 0.43 8.07
N GLY A 46 -24.85 0.29 7.85
CA GLY A 46 -25.43 -0.96 7.31
C GLY A 46 -24.93 -1.39 5.92
N VAL A 47 -24.27 -0.48 5.20
CA VAL A 47 -23.68 -0.72 3.87
C VAL A 47 -22.15 -0.93 3.89
N GLY A 48 -21.49 -0.79 5.05
CA GLY A 48 -20.06 -1.01 5.22
C GLY A 48 -19.31 0.15 5.87
N TYR A 49 -18.00 0.21 5.65
CA TYR A 49 -17.10 1.20 6.24
C TYR A 49 -17.06 2.47 5.40
N THR A 50 -17.16 3.62 6.07
CA THR A 50 -16.93 4.92 5.45
C THR A 50 -15.50 5.36 5.74
N VAL A 51 -14.70 5.53 4.70
CA VAL A 51 -13.32 6.04 4.79
C VAL A 51 -13.18 7.34 4.02
N ARG A 52 -12.73 8.41 4.69
CA ARG A 52 -12.45 9.69 4.03
C ARG A 52 -11.02 9.71 3.51
N VAL A 53 -10.87 9.77 2.20
CA VAL A 53 -9.59 9.80 1.48
C VAL A 53 -9.50 11.14 0.74
N ASN A 54 -8.45 11.93 1.03
CA ASN A 54 -8.26 13.27 0.44
C ASN A 54 -9.50 14.18 0.57
N GLY A 55 -10.22 14.08 1.70
CA GLY A 55 -11.42 14.86 1.96
C GLY A 55 -12.70 14.36 1.27
N GLN A 56 -12.64 13.23 0.55
CA GLN A 56 -13.81 12.60 -0.09
C GLN A 56 -14.16 11.28 0.62
N ASP A 57 -15.45 11.08 0.87
CA ASP A 57 -15.94 9.86 1.50
C ASP A 57 -15.99 8.71 0.49
N ARG A 58 -15.39 7.57 0.86
CA ARG A 58 -15.41 6.33 0.10
C ARG A 58 -16.08 5.25 0.93
N GLN A 59 -17.16 4.67 0.39
CA GLN A 59 -17.81 3.51 0.98
C GLN A 59 -17.08 2.23 0.60
N ILE A 60 -16.76 1.40 1.59
CA ILE A 60 -16.16 0.07 1.41
C ILE A 60 -17.12 -0.98 1.98
N PRO A 61 -17.64 -1.92 1.16
CA PRO A 61 -18.53 -2.97 1.66
C PRO A 61 -17.89 -3.77 2.80
N GLN A 62 -18.67 -4.08 3.84
CA GLN A 62 -18.15 -4.79 5.01
C GLN A 62 -17.53 -6.16 4.64
N ASN A 63 -18.15 -6.85 3.68
CA ASN A 63 -17.69 -8.15 3.21
C ASN A 63 -16.35 -8.08 2.47
N ASP A 64 -15.97 -6.92 1.93
CA ASP A 64 -14.72 -6.77 1.18
C ASP A 64 -13.53 -6.53 2.10
N VAL A 65 -13.73 -6.21 3.38
CA VAL A 65 -12.63 -5.90 4.30
C VAL A 65 -12.08 -7.16 4.96
N ALA A 66 -10.75 -7.30 4.92
CA ALA A 66 -10.01 -8.35 5.60
C ALA A 66 -9.38 -7.85 6.90
N VAL A 67 -8.82 -6.63 6.91
CA VAL A 67 -8.15 -6.05 8.08
C VAL A 67 -8.41 -4.54 8.15
N ILE A 68 -8.55 -4.02 9.37
CA ILE A 68 -8.48 -2.58 9.68
C ILE A 68 -7.25 -2.36 10.55
N ASP A 69 -6.30 -1.53 10.11
CA ASP A 69 -5.03 -1.29 10.79
C ASP A 69 -4.94 0.18 11.24
N PHE A 70 -4.82 0.41 12.55
CA PHE A 70 -4.68 1.72 13.18
C PHE A 70 -3.22 2.10 13.47
N THR A 71 -2.29 1.17 13.28
CA THR A 71 -0.85 1.38 13.52
C THR A 71 -0.08 1.73 12.26
N GLY A 72 -0.65 1.40 11.10
CA GLY A 72 0.05 1.50 9.82
C GLY A 72 1.03 0.34 9.65
N GLY A 73 0.77 -0.53 8.68
CA GLY A 73 1.64 -1.67 8.41
C GLY A 73 0.94 -2.79 7.64
N THR A 74 1.63 -3.91 7.48
CA THR A 74 1.11 -5.13 6.86
C THR A 74 1.11 -6.25 7.88
N MET A 75 0.07 -7.07 7.90
CA MET A 75 0.04 -8.29 8.71
C MET A 75 1.22 -9.20 8.34
N THR A 76 2.04 -9.57 9.33
CA THR A 76 3.14 -10.51 9.15
C THR A 76 2.63 -11.95 9.15
N ASN A 77 3.44 -12.92 8.73
CA ASN A 77 3.10 -14.34 8.84
C ASN A 77 2.86 -14.76 10.30
N ALA A 78 3.62 -14.20 11.24
CA ALA A 78 3.42 -14.43 12.66
C ALA A 78 2.08 -13.85 13.16
N ASP A 79 1.64 -12.71 12.63
CA ASP A 79 0.32 -12.16 12.93
C ASP A 79 -0.78 -13.05 12.33
N TRP A 80 -0.61 -13.52 11.10
CA TRP A 80 -1.56 -14.44 10.45
C TRP A 80 -1.63 -15.80 11.13
N ALA A 81 -0.54 -16.29 11.71
CA ALA A 81 -0.52 -17.54 12.47
C ALA A 81 -1.33 -17.44 13.78
N LYS A 82 -1.52 -16.22 14.31
CA LYS A 82 -2.37 -15.97 15.48
C LYS A 82 -3.84 -15.84 15.11
N PHE A 83 -4.17 -15.63 13.83
CA PHE A 83 -5.54 -15.52 13.37
C PHE A 83 -6.23 -16.89 13.38
N THR A 84 -7.30 -17.01 14.17
CA THR A 84 -7.99 -18.29 14.40
C THR A 84 -9.11 -18.57 13.39
N GLY A 85 -9.37 -17.64 12.46
CA GLY A 85 -10.48 -17.74 11.50
C GLY A 85 -11.76 -17.05 11.99
N THR A 86 -11.83 -16.65 13.25
CA THR A 86 -12.89 -15.78 13.79
C THR A 86 -12.40 -14.34 13.86
N SER A 87 -13.31 -13.36 13.69
CA SER A 87 -12.96 -11.94 13.81
C SER A 87 -12.26 -11.66 15.16
N GLN A 88 -11.11 -10.99 15.08
CA GLN A 88 -10.20 -10.77 16.21
C GLN A 88 -9.72 -9.33 16.26
N VAL A 89 -9.69 -8.76 17.46
CA VAL A 89 -9.14 -7.43 17.73
C VAL A 89 -7.81 -7.59 18.45
N VAL A 90 -6.75 -7.06 17.85
CA VAL A 90 -5.41 -7.02 18.44
C VAL A 90 -5.21 -5.65 19.05
N LEU A 91 -4.94 -5.60 20.34
CA LEU A 91 -4.64 -4.38 21.08
C LEU A 91 -3.17 -3.99 20.93
N LYS A 92 -2.85 -2.72 21.13
CA LYS A 92 -1.46 -2.20 21.07
C LYS A 92 -0.56 -2.80 22.16
N ASN A 93 -1.13 -3.30 23.26
CA ASN A 93 -0.40 -4.04 24.30
C ASN A 93 -0.14 -5.52 23.92
N GLY A 94 -0.59 -5.97 22.73
CA GLY A 94 -0.40 -7.33 22.23
C GLY A 94 -1.49 -8.33 22.63
N GLN A 95 -2.46 -7.94 23.46
CA GLN A 95 -3.61 -8.78 23.80
C GLN A 95 -4.56 -8.92 22.61
N THR A 96 -5.13 -10.11 22.43
CA THR A 96 -6.17 -10.39 21.43
C THR A 96 -7.52 -10.58 22.10
N ILE A 97 -8.58 -10.07 21.47
CA ILE A 97 -9.98 -10.25 21.86
C ILE A 97 -10.72 -10.85 20.67
N ASP A 98 -11.41 -11.97 20.87
CA ASP A 98 -12.33 -12.50 19.87
C ASP A 98 -13.63 -11.67 19.88
N GLY A 99 -14.03 -11.18 18.72
CA GLY A 99 -15.23 -10.36 18.60
C GLY A 99 -15.40 -9.71 17.23
N GLN A 100 -16.65 -9.50 16.85
CA GLN A 100 -17.01 -8.83 15.60
C GLN A 100 -17.21 -7.33 15.87
N LEU A 101 -16.55 -6.48 15.07
CA LEU A 101 -16.86 -5.05 15.09
C LEU A 101 -18.28 -4.83 14.57
N TYR A 102 -19.09 -4.14 15.38
CA TYR A 102 -20.52 -3.93 15.14
C TYR A 102 -20.85 -2.45 14.85
N ASP A 103 -20.18 -1.53 15.53
CA ASP A 103 -20.44 -0.09 15.42
C ASP A 103 -19.16 0.72 15.61
N ILE A 104 -19.06 1.86 14.93
CA ILE A 104 -17.98 2.84 15.06
C ILE A 104 -18.62 4.19 15.38
N GLY A 105 -18.37 4.70 16.58
CA GLY A 105 -18.76 6.05 16.99
C GLY A 105 -17.57 6.93 17.34
N GLY A 106 -17.84 8.16 17.77
CA GLY A 106 -16.81 9.12 18.15
C GLY A 106 -16.04 9.70 16.95
N THR A 107 -15.05 10.54 17.23
CA THR A 107 -14.27 11.24 16.19
C THR A 107 -12.77 11.02 16.38
N THR A 108 -12.23 11.35 17.56
CA THR A 108 -10.87 10.97 17.97
C THR A 108 -10.76 10.88 19.50
N PRO A 109 -10.37 9.71 20.06
CA PRO A 109 -10.30 8.43 19.36
C PRO A 109 -11.71 7.96 18.95
N LEU A 110 -11.79 7.14 17.91
CA LEU A 110 -13.00 6.37 17.61
C LEU A 110 -13.34 5.42 18.76
N LYS A 111 -14.63 5.24 18.98
CA LYS A 111 -15.27 4.32 19.91
C LYS A 111 -15.75 3.10 19.12
N LEU A 112 -15.12 1.96 19.37
CA LEU A 112 -15.33 0.72 18.63
C LEU A 112 -16.17 -0.24 19.47
N THR A 113 -17.39 -0.55 19.01
CA THR A 113 -18.27 -1.49 19.71
C THR A 113 -18.12 -2.88 19.10
N LEU A 114 -17.69 -3.84 19.91
CA LEU A 114 -17.51 -5.24 19.52
C LEU A 114 -18.62 -6.11 20.10
N LYS A 115 -19.14 -7.05 19.30
CA LYS A 115 -19.93 -8.18 19.79
C LYS A 115 -18.99 -9.33 20.12
N THR A 116 -18.92 -9.70 21.39
CA THR A 116 -18.14 -10.85 21.88
C THR A 116 -19.06 -11.97 22.38
N SER A 117 -18.51 -13.15 22.63
CA SER A 117 -19.28 -14.27 23.21
C SER A 117 -19.82 -13.97 24.61
N THR A 118 -19.21 -13.02 25.32
CA THR A 118 -19.62 -12.60 26.68
C THR A 118 -20.49 -11.34 26.69
N GLY A 119 -20.89 -10.83 25.52
CA GLY A 119 -21.67 -9.60 25.37
C GLY A 119 -20.93 -8.49 24.62
N ASP A 120 -21.51 -7.30 24.61
CA ASP A 120 -20.93 -6.16 23.91
C ASP A 120 -19.73 -5.58 24.70
N ARG A 121 -18.68 -5.19 23.98
CA ARG A 121 -17.48 -4.57 24.55
C ARG A 121 -17.11 -3.34 23.76
N GLU A 122 -16.93 -2.23 24.45
CA GLU A 122 -16.48 -0.97 23.86
C GLU A 122 -14.95 -0.83 24.03
N LEU A 123 -14.27 -0.40 22.96
CA LEU A 123 -12.83 -0.13 22.94
C LEU A 123 -12.55 1.24 22.32
N SER A 124 -11.48 1.89 22.77
CA SER A 124 -10.93 3.06 22.09
C SER A 124 -10.01 2.62 20.95
N SER A 125 -10.12 3.26 19.79
CA SER A 125 -9.15 3.10 18.69
C SER A 125 -7.71 3.47 19.08
N SER A 126 -7.52 4.29 20.13
CA SER A 126 -6.18 4.55 20.70
C SER A 126 -5.51 3.29 21.23
N ASP A 127 -6.29 2.30 21.65
CA ASP A 127 -5.81 1.07 22.30
C ASP A 127 -5.78 -0.12 21.33
N VAL A 128 -6.48 0.01 20.20
CA VAL A 128 -6.56 -1.02 19.17
C VAL A 128 -5.41 -0.86 18.19
N ALA A 129 -4.67 -1.94 17.95
CA ALA A 129 -3.69 -1.99 16.89
C ALA A 129 -4.36 -2.35 15.56
N ARG A 130 -5.13 -3.45 15.55
CA ARG A 130 -5.76 -3.99 14.33
C ARG A 130 -7.06 -4.72 14.64
N ILE A 131 -7.94 -4.75 13.65
CA ILE A 131 -9.12 -5.63 13.62
C ILE A 131 -8.94 -6.56 12.42
N VAL A 132 -8.86 -7.86 12.67
CA VAL A 132 -8.64 -8.91 11.67
C VAL A 132 -9.94 -9.67 11.48
N ILE A 133 -10.55 -9.54 10.31
CA ILE A 133 -11.87 -10.08 9.98
C ILE A 133 -11.74 -11.37 9.20
N SER A 134 -10.83 -11.38 8.22
CA SER A 134 -10.58 -12.53 7.38
C SER A 134 -9.14 -12.53 6.87
N LYS A 135 -8.73 -13.70 6.37
CA LYS A 135 -7.50 -13.86 5.63
C LYS A 135 -7.78 -13.48 4.16
N PRO A 136 -7.13 -12.45 3.58
CA PRO A 136 -7.34 -12.10 2.18
C PRO A 136 -6.95 -13.28 1.28
N GLU A 137 -7.54 -13.38 0.09
CA GLU A 137 -7.39 -14.55 -0.79
C GLU A 137 -5.93 -14.81 -1.17
N ASN A 138 -5.11 -13.75 -1.23
CA ASN A 138 -3.67 -13.82 -1.45
C ASN A 138 -2.84 -14.31 -0.24
N ALA A 139 -3.48 -14.57 0.90
CA ALA A 139 -2.82 -15.10 2.09
C ALA A 139 -3.07 -16.62 2.28
N VAL A 140 -3.95 -17.25 1.50
CA VAL A 140 -4.21 -18.70 1.59
C VAL A 140 -3.15 -19.49 0.82
N ALA A 141 -2.01 -19.73 1.46
CA ALA A 141 -1.23 -20.94 1.22
C ALA A 141 -0.44 -21.25 2.49
N THR A 142 -0.93 -22.20 3.28
CA THR A 142 -0.12 -23.20 4.02
C THR A 142 -1.03 -24.01 4.95
N THR A 143 -1.38 -25.23 4.53
CA THR A 143 -1.56 -26.34 5.46
C THR A 143 -0.49 -27.39 5.16
N GLY A 144 0.31 -27.69 6.20
CA GLY A 144 1.02 -28.95 6.45
C GLY A 144 2.01 -29.49 5.42
N SER A 145 3.31 -29.40 5.70
CA SER A 145 4.13 -30.55 6.15
C SER A 145 5.59 -30.13 6.30
N ALA A 146 6.27 -30.65 7.31
CA ALA A 146 7.66 -30.33 7.61
C ALA A 146 8.60 -30.94 6.55
N ALA A 147 9.33 -30.10 5.82
CA ALA A 147 10.53 -30.49 5.06
C ALA A 147 11.39 -29.26 4.67
N THR A 148 12.58 -29.15 5.28
CA THR A 148 13.76 -28.34 4.85
C THR A 148 13.55 -26.82 4.72
N PRO A 149 14.62 -25.98 4.77
CA PRO A 149 14.46 -24.53 4.92
C PRO A 149 13.67 -23.97 3.73
N SER A 150 12.46 -23.54 4.01
CA SER A 150 11.49 -23.08 3.03
C SER A 150 12.10 -21.91 2.25
N ALA A 151 12.30 -22.11 0.94
CA ALA A 151 12.51 -21.02 0.00
C ALA A 151 11.41 -20.00 0.26
N GLY A 152 11.81 -18.78 0.64
CA GLY A 152 10.88 -17.75 1.07
C GLY A 152 9.75 -17.52 0.07
N SER A 153 8.64 -17.01 0.56
CA SER A 153 7.48 -16.69 -0.27
C SER A 153 7.91 -15.86 -1.49
N SER A 154 7.71 -16.43 -2.68
CA SER A 154 8.09 -15.80 -3.94
C SER A 154 6.91 -14.98 -4.49
N THR A 155 7.11 -13.70 -4.77
CA THR A 155 6.09 -12.81 -5.35
C THR A 155 6.46 -12.47 -6.78
N LYS A 156 5.54 -12.71 -7.72
CA LYS A 156 5.71 -12.33 -9.13
C LYS A 156 5.16 -10.92 -9.38
N ILE A 157 6.00 -10.04 -9.90
CA ILE A 157 5.72 -8.64 -10.18
C ILE A 157 5.91 -8.39 -11.68
N THR A 158 4.94 -7.71 -12.30
CA THR A 158 5.09 -7.16 -13.65
C THR A 158 5.63 -5.73 -13.55
N VAL A 159 6.83 -5.49 -14.08
CA VAL A 159 7.45 -4.16 -14.14
C VAL A 159 7.26 -3.64 -15.56
N SER A 160 6.22 -2.83 -15.75
CA SER A 160 5.94 -2.20 -17.05
C SER A 160 7.03 -1.19 -17.40
N GLY A 161 7.50 -1.19 -18.65
CA GLY A 161 8.38 -0.14 -19.16
C GLY A 161 7.71 1.23 -19.24
N GLN A 162 6.37 1.30 -19.13
CA GLN A 162 5.58 2.52 -19.31
C GLN A 162 5.40 3.37 -18.04
N GLN A 163 6.06 2.98 -16.95
CA GLN A 163 6.03 3.75 -15.70
C GLN A 163 7.37 3.69 -14.99
N ALA A 164 7.68 4.76 -14.25
CA ALA A 164 8.95 4.86 -13.54
C ALA A 164 9.11 3.83 -12.42
N TRP A 165 8.03 3.55 -11.68
CA TRP A 165 8.07 2.69 -10.50
C TRP A 165 6.80 1.85 -10.34
N THR A 166 6.97 0.53 -10.25
CA THR A 166 5.96 -0.43 -9.82
C THR A 166 6.15 -0.72 -8.33
N SER A 167 5.09 -0.51 -7.53
CA SER A 167 5.06 -1.01 -6.16
C SER A 167 5.00 -2.54 -6.16
N THR A 168 5.87 -3.18 -5.38
CA THR A 168 5.87 -4.65 -5.26
C THR A 168 4.90 -5.17 -4.19
N GLY A 169 4.45 -4.29 -3.28
CA GLY A 169 3.78 -4.69 -2.04
C GLY A 169 4.70 -5.38 -1.02
N ILE A 170 5.98 -5.60 -1.33
CA ILE A 170 6.95 -6.27 -0.46
C ILE A 170 7.61 -5.23 0.44
N THR A 171 7.35 -5.31 1.75
CA THR A 171 8.16 -4.61 2.75
C THR A 171 9.40 -5.44 3.07
N VAL A 172 10.56 -4.79 3.05
CA VAL A 172 11.87 -5.35 3.35
C VAL A 172 12.50 -4.66 4.56
N THR A 173 13.38 -5.37 5.26
CA THR A 173 14.19 -4.81 6.35
C THR A 173 15.62 -4.59 5.86
N LYS A 174 16.28 -3.51 6.30
CA LYS A 174 17.70 -3.29 6.01
C LYS A 174 18.53 -4.52 6.39
N GLY A 175 19.40 -4.96 5.49
CA GLY A 175 20.22 -6.17 5.66
C GLY A 175 19.53 -7.47 5.23
N GLN A 176 18.24 -7.43 4.87
CA GLN A 176 17.54 -8.60 4.36
C GLN A 176 18.00 -8.95 2.95
N THR A 177 18.26 -10.23 2.68
CA THR A 177 18.58 -10.70 1.33
C THR A 177 17.30 -10.90 0.53
N LEU A 178 17.27 -10.35 -0.68
CA LEU A 178 16.24 -10.58 -1.68
C LEU A 178 16.85 -11.35 -2.84
N THR A 179 16.18 -12.37 -3.34
CA THR A 179 16.56 -13.04 -4.58
C THR A 179 15.57 -12.70 -5.69
N PHE A 180 16.10 -12.60 -6.91
CA PHE A 180 15.35 -12.20 -8.10
C PHE A 180 15.50 -13.25 -9.19
N ASN A 181 14.38 -13.58 -9.83
CA ASN A 181 14.36 -14.24 -11.12
C ASN A 181 13.59 -13.34 -12.08
N THR A 182 14.31 -12.77 -13.05
CA THR A 182 13.76 -11.80 -13.99
C THR A 182 13.74 -12.38 -15.40
N THR A 183 12.60 -12.23 -16.06
CA THR A 183 12.42 -12.56 -17.48
C THR A 183 11.70 -11.41 -18.19
N GLY A 184 11.62 -11.47 -19.51
CA GLY A 184 10.98 -10.43 -20.32
C GLY A 184 11.97 -9.40 -20.86
N GLU A 185 11.43 -8.45 -21.61
CA GLU A 185 12.17 -7.44 -22.34
C GLU A 185 11.33 -6.17 -22.41
N VAL A 186 12.00 -5.02 -22.46
CA VAL A 186 11.39 -3.73 -22.73
C VAL A 186 11.97 -3.13 -24.00
N GLN A 187 11.15 -2.38 -24.73
CA GLN A 187 11.58 -1.49 -25.81
C GLN A 187 11.52 -0.05 -25.28
N LEU A 188 12.59 0.71 -25.48
CA LEU A 188 12.81 2.02 -24.84
C LEU A 188 12.49 3.23 -25.74
N SER A 189 11.90 2.97 -26.90
CA SER A 189 11.49 3.99 -27.87
C SER A 189 10.61 3.37 -28.96
N GLY A 190 10.29 4.15 -30.01
CA GLY A 190 9.64 3.64 -31.22
C GLY A 190 10.50 2.69 -32.08
N ASP A 191 11.83 2.64 -31.88
CA ASP A 191 12.72 1.75 -32.63
C ASP A 191 12.63 0.32 -32.08
N THR A 192 12.30 -0.64 -32.95
CA THR A 192 12.18 -2.06 -32.59
C THR A 192 13.50 -2.69 -32.15
N ASN A 193 14.65 -2.08 -32.48
CA ASN A 193 15.97 -2.57 -32.08
C ASN A 193 16.43 -2.02 -30.72
N ASP A 194 15.73 -1.01 -30.19
CA ASP A 194 16.05 -0.37 -28.93
C ASP A 194 15.50 -1.17 -27.75
N LYS A 195 16.00 -2.41 -27.64
CA LYS A 195 15.59 -3.41 -26.66
C LYS A 195 16.50 -3.41 -25.46
N ALA A 196 15.93 -3.72 -24.31
CA ALA A 196 16.67 -3.96 -23.07
C ALA A 196 16.15 -5.21 -22.35
N SER A 197 17.11 -6.06 -21.97
CA SER A 197 16.90 -7.09 -20.96
C SER A 197 16.96 -6.46 -19.56
N SER A 198 16.80 -7.26 -18.51
CA SER A 198 17.01 -6.78 -17.14
C SER A 198 18.40 -6.16 -16.92
N ALA A 199 19.41 -6.56 -17.71
CA ALA A 199 20.76 -6.00 -17.68
C ALA A 199 20.84 -4.56 -18.20
N GLY A 200 19.83 -4.13 -18.95
CA GLY A 200 19.82 -2.90 -19.73
C GLY A 200 19.94 -3.13 -21.23
N SER A 201 20.09 -2.02 -21.93
CA SER A 201 20.08 -1.89 -23.39
C SER A 201 21.07 -2.83 -24.06
N SER A 202 20.61 -3.51 -25.11
CA SER A 202 21.42 -4.42 -25.95
C SER A 202 22.51 -3.69 -26.74
N THR A 203 22.36 -2.38 -26.97
CA THR A 203 23.30 -1.53 -27.71
C THR A 203 24.21 -0.71 -26.79
N GLY A 204 24.02 -0.81 -25.47
CA GLY A 204 24.76 -0.02 -24.48
C GLY A 204 24.24 1.41 -24.31
N ARG A 205 23.02 1.72 -24.78
CA ARG A 205 22.37 3.02 -24.58
C ARG A 205 22.32 3.37 -23.08
N ARG A 206 22.51 4.65 -22.76
CA ARG A 206 22.31 5.25 -21.44
C ARG A 206 21.25 6.34 -21.50
N ALA A 207 20.60 6.60 -20.37
CA ALA A 207 19.57 7.63 -20.21
C ALA A 207 20.06 8.66 -19.17
N PRO A 208 20.60 9.82 -19.59
CA PRO A 208 21.26 10.77 -18.69
C PRO A 208 20.35 11.35 -17.60
N ARG A 209 19.03 11.35 -17.81
CA ARG A 209 18.05 11.87 -16.85
C ARG A 209 17.30 10.78 -16.09
N ALA A 210 17.68 9.51 -16.27
CA ALA A 210 17.03 8.40 -15.60
C ALA A 210 17.35 8.39 -14.10
N ALA A 211 16.63 7.55 -13.35
CA ALA A 211 16.86 7.38 -11.91
C ALA A 211 18.29 6.92 -11.57
N MET A 212 18.94 6.20 -12.49
CA MET A 212 20.35 5.81 -12.41
C MET A 212 21.10 6.12 -13.72
N PRO A 213 21.57 7.38 -13.92
CA PRO A 213 22.26 7.79 -15.15
C PRO A 213 23.57 7.03 -15.40
N GLY A 214 24.20 6.53 -14.32
CA GLY A 214 25.41 5.72 -14.35
C GLY A 214 25.19 4.26 -14.75
N GLU A 215 23.95 3.82 -14.97
CA GLU A 215 23.60 2.48 -15.45
C GLU A 215 23.07 2.51 -16.89
N LEU A 216 22.98 1.34 -17.52
CA LEU A 216 22.41 1.23 -18.85
C LEU A 216 20.92 1.59 -18.84
N ALA A 217 20.45 2.20 -19.92
CA ALA A 217 19.04 2.43 -20.14
C ALA A 217 18.30 1.09 -20.17
N GLY A 218 17.09 1.04 -19.62
CA GLY A 218 16.28 -0.17 -19.55
C GLY A 218 16.66 -1.17 -18.46
N ALA A 219 17.76 -0.96 -17.73
CA ALA A 219 18.18 -1.88 -16.67
C ALA A 219 17.13 -1.95 -15.55
N LEU A 220 16.92 -3.15 -14.98
CA LEU A 220 16.06 -3.30 -13.82
C LEU A 220 16.71 -2.62 -12.60
N ILE A 221 15.97 -1.71 -11.99
CA ILE A 221 16.39 -0.97 -10.79
C ILE A 221 15.36 -1.13 -9.68
N GLY A 222 15.80 -0.90 -8.44
CA GLY A 222 14.95 -0.90 -7.26
C GLY A 222 15.09 0.39 -6.47
N LYS A 223 14.08 0.69 -5.64
CA LYS A 223 14.18 1.65 -4.55
C LYS A 223 13.34 1.18 -3.37
N ILE A 224 13.69 1.64 -2.17
CA ILE A 224 12.94 1.32 -0.95
C ILE A 224 12.34 2.60 -0.39
N GLY A 225 11.01 2.66 -0.29
CA GLY A 225 10.27 3.87 0.03
C GLY A 225 10.62 5.03 -0.89
N ASN A 226 10.98 6.16 -0.30
CA ASN A 226 11.48 7.36 -0.99
C ASN A 226 13.02 7.44 -1.02
N GLY A 227 13.70 6.33 -0.75
CA GLY A 227 15.16 6.25 -0.72
C GLY A 227 15.81 6.31 -2.10
N ARG A 228 17.15 6.31 -2.10
CA ARG A 228 17.98 6.32 -3.31
C ARG A 228 17.76 5.02 -4.13
N PRO A 229 17.63 5.11 -5.46
CA PRO A 229 17.63 3.95 -6.33
C PRO A 229 18.92 3.13 -6.24
N PHE A 230 18.81 1.83 -6.52
CA PHE A 230 19.92 0.88 -6.63
C PHE A 230 19.74 -0.05 -7.85
N GLY A 231 20.84 -0.48 -8.43
CA GLY A 231 20.84 -1.38 -9.59
C GLY A 231 20.55 -2.82 -9.16
N ILE A 232 19.66 -3.49 -9.88
CA ILE A 232 19.43 -4.94 -9.75
C ILE A 232 20.01 -5.63 -10.98
N GLY A 233 19.65 -5.19 -12.19
CA GLY A 233 20.23 -5.76 -13.41
C GLY A 233 19.93 -7.25 -13.55
N ASN A 234 20.97 -8.02 -13.85
CA ASN A 234 20.96 -9.49 -13.90
C ASN A 234 21.32 -10.16 -12.57
N GLN A 235 21.45 -9.39 -11.49
CA GLN A 235 21.79 -9.96 -10.19
C GLN A 235 20.66 -10.88 -9.73
N THR A 236 21.03 -12.07 -9.26
CA THR A 236 20.08 -13.04 -8.71
C THR A 236 19.77 -12.77 -7.24
N SER A 237 20.53 -11.88 -6.59
CA SER A 237 20.27 -11.46 -5.21
C SER A 237 20.83 -10.08 -4.89
N ILE A 238 20.19 -9.37 -3.95
CA ILE A 238 20.71 -8.14 -3.35
C ILE A 238 20.46 -8.14 -1.84
N VAL A 239 21.31 -7.45 -1.08
CA VAL A 239 21.05 -7.14 0.33
C VAL A 239 20.34 -5.80 0.41
N ALA A 240 19.16 -5.76 1.02
CA ALA A 240 18.32 -4.57 1.12
C ALA A 240 19.08 -3.43 1.83
N PRO A 241 19.34 -2.29 1.16
CA PRO A 241 20.15 -1.21 1.73
C PRO A 241 19.40 -0.40 2.81
N ALA A 242 18.08 -0.54 2.86
CA ALA A 242 17.19 0.18 3.79
C ALA A 242 15.97 -0.69 4.15
N SER A 243 15.19 -0.23 5.13
CA SER A 243 13.89 -0.82 5.47
C SER A 243 12.75 -0.04 4.80
N GLY A 244 11.69 -0.73 4.37
CA GLY A 244 10.51 -0.10 3.78
C GLY A 244 9.91 -0.87 2.60
N LEU A 245 8.96 -0.26 1.91
CA LEU A 245 8.30 -0.85 0.74
C LEU A 245 9.25 -0.85 -0.46
N LEU A 246 9.48 -2.02 -1.07
CA LEU A 246 10.24 -2.18 -2.29
C LEU A 246 9.43 -1.76 -3.51
N PHE A 247 10.04 -0.94 -4.36
CA PHE A 247 9.58 -0.59 -5.70
C PHE A 247 10.60 -1.08 -6.72
N LEU A 248 10.12 -1.53 -7.88
CA LEU A 248 10.92 -1.89 -9.03
C LEU A 248 10.65 -0.94 -10.19
N GLY A 249 11.64 -0.68 -11.02
CA GLY A 249 11.52 0.22 -12.16
C GLY A 249 12.44 -0.17 -13.30
N VAL A 250 12.17 0.41 -14.46
CA VAL A 250 13.04 0.38 -15.64
C VAL A 250 13.87 1.66 -15.63
N ASN A 251 15.19 1.54 -15.77
CA ASN A 251 16.07 2.70 -15.76
C ASN A 251 15.94 3.51 -17.06
N ASP A 252 15.00 4.44 -17.10
CA ASP A 252 14.76 5.28 -18.26
C ASP A 252 14.34 6.70 -17.86
N ASP A 253 14.32 7.62 -18.83
CA ASP A 253 13.90 9.01 -18.66
C ASP A 253 12.68 9.43 -19.49
N ALA A 254 12.23 8.58 -20.40
CA ALA A 254 10.95 8.68 -21.09
C ALA A 254 10.22 7.32 -21.00
N PHE A 255 8.98 7.31 -20.53
CA PHE A 255 8.22 6.07 -20.33
C PHE A 255 7.04 5.93 -21.30
N GLY A 256 6.56 7.03 -21.89
CA GLY A 256 5.34 7.03 -22.71
C GLY A 256 5.50 6.33 -24.06
N ASP A 257 6.74 6.21 -24.54
CA ASP A 257 7.13 5.53 -25.79
C ASP A 257 7.64 4.10 -25.55
N ASN A 258 7.65 3.65 -24.31
CA ASN A 258 8.12 2.33 -23.95
C ASN A 258 7.07 1.25 -24.20
N GLN A 259 7.54 0.04 -24.51
CA GLN A 259 6.70 -1.14 -24.69
C GLN A 259 7.30 -2.33 -23.94
N GLY A 260 6.46 -3.33 -23.65
CA GLY A 260 6.90 -4.53 -22.94
C GLY A 260 7.05 -4.33 -21.43
N ALA A 261 7.55 -5.38 -20.78
CA ALA A 261 7.67 -5.45 -19.33
C ALA A 261 8.66 -6.53 -18.90
N PHE A 262 9.17 -6.40 -17.68
CA PHE A 262 9.86 -7.49 -16.99
C PHE A 262 8.89 -8.25 -16.08
N GLN A 263 9.00 -9.57 -16.07
CA GLN A 263 8.37 -10.44 -15.09
C GLN A 263 9.42 -10.81 -14.03
N VAL A 264 9.29 -10.23 -12.84
CA VAL A 264 10.25 -10.38 -11.74
C VAL A 264 9.63 -11.22 -10.64
N THR A 265 10.22 -12.36 -10.34
CA THR A 265 9.88 -13.16 -9.16
C THR A 265 10.86 -12.84 -8.06
N ILE A 266 10.35 -12.38 -6.90
CA ILE A 266 11.14 -11.91 -5.77
C ILE A 266 10.92 -12.85 -4.61
N THR A 267 11.99 -13.36 -4.01
CA THR A 267 11.92 -14.14 -2.78
C THR A 267 12.69 -13.44 -1.68
N LYS A 268 12.09 -13.33 -0.48
CA LYS A 268 12.78 -12.83 0.71
C LYS A 268 13.47 -13.98 1.42
N GLN A 269 14.71 -13.76 1.86
CA GLN A 269 15.41 -14.66 2.77
C GLN A 269 15.46 -14.10 4.19
#